data_AF-A0AA87Z2E6-F1
#
_entry.id   AF-A0AA87Z2E6-F1
#
_cell.length_a   1.000
_cell.length_b   1.000
_cell.length_c   1.000
_cell.angle_alpha   90.00
_cell.angle_beta   90.00
_cell.angle_gamma   90.00
#
_symmetry.space_group_name_H-M   'P 1'
#
loop_
_entity.id
_entity.type
_entity.pdbx_description
1 polymer ?
#
loop_
_entity_poly.entity_id
_entity_poly.type
_entity_poly.pdbx_seq_one_letter_code
_entity_poly.pdbx_strand_id
1 'polypeptide(L)'
;MSPQRCIFKVPNILKRHNPKAYAPNAFSIGPYHYGEEHLQAAQKVKLKYLLDLISGSEDPETMLMTLIGAVSEVHQKARDCYADPIDHISADEFVKILVLDGCFLIELFRKNANRNLRKDDDPIFTVSCMPELLGHDLILLENQIPWLVLELLFDIITRKLEDLSVGSLSLLVLYYCCDTGTVVVEIDDVNLCLRLQD
;
A
#
# COMPACT_ATOMS: atom_id res chain seq x y z
N MET A 1 15.36 -5.43 16.81
CA MET A 1 15.70 -4.14 16.18
C MET A 1 14.63 -3.15 16.61
N SER A 2 15.00 -1.98 17.13
CA SER A 2 14.03 -0.91 17.42
C SER A 2 13.35 -0.49 16.12
N PRO A 3 12.04 -0.18 16.08
CA PRO A 3 11.44 0.43 14.90
C PRO A 3 12.15 1.77 14.69
N GLN A 4 13.03 1.79 13.69
CA GLN A 4 13.69 3.01 13.26
C GLN A 4 12.61 3.78 12.50
N ARG A 5 12.23 4.96 12.99
CA ARG A 5 11.35 5.88 12.26
C ARG A 5 11.83 5.93 10.80
N CYS A 6 10.98 5.49 9.88
CA CYS A 6 11.32 5.34 8.46
C CYS A 6 10.32 6.04 7.52
N ILE A 7 9.16 6.47 8.04
CA ILE A 7 8.15 7.21 7.29
C ILE A 7 8.08 8.64 7.80
N PHE A 8 8.55 9.58 6.98
CA PHE A 8 8.75 10.97 7.38
C PHE A 8 7.80 11.90 6.64
N LYS A 9 7.40 12.99 7.30
CA LYS A 9 6.83 14.11 6.56
C LYS A 9 7.90 14.82 5.75
N VAL A 10 7.54 15.24 4.54
CA VAL A 10 8.37 16.06 3.68
C VAL A 10 8.55 17.43 4.36
N PRO A 11 9.80 17.88 4.57
CA PRO A 11 10.06 19.19 5.16
C PRO A 11 9.41 20.34 4.37
N ASN A 12 8.84 21.32 5.09
CA ASN A 12 8.18 22.49 4.48
C ASN A 12 9.06 23.27 3.50
N ILE A 13 10.39 23.26 3.72
CA ILE A 13 11.34 23.91 2.83
C ILE A 13 11.35 23.30 1.42
N LEU A 14 11.12 21.98 1.31
CA LEU A 14 11.02 21.28 0.02
C LEU A 14 9.67 21.57 -0.65
N LYS A 15 8.59 21.61 0.13
CA LYS A 15 7.24 21.92 -0.37
C LYS A 15 7.10 23.36 -0.88
N ARG A 16 7.92 24.30 -0.42
CA ARG A 16 7.74 25.75 -0.64
C ARG A 16 7.48 26.17 -2.09
N HIS A 17 8.18 25.55 -3.04
CA HIS A 17 8.10 25.94 -4.46
C HIS A 17 7.01 25.19 -5.24
N ASN A 18 6.69 23.96 -4.83
CA ASN A 18 5.64 23.16 -5.47
C ASN A 18 4.99 22.19 -4.45
N PRO A 19 4.04 22.67 -3.63
CA PRO A 19 3.41 21.83 -2.61
C PRO A 19 2.68 20.63 -3.20
N LYS A 20 2.13 20.78 -4.41
CA LYS A 20 1.35 19.75 -5.10
C LYS A 20 2.19 18.54 -5.53
N ALA A 21 3.50 18.72 -5.76
CA ALA A 21 4.40 17.62 -6.08
C ALA A 21 4.66 16.66 -4.90
N TYR A 22 4.23 17.02 -3.69
CA TYR A 22 4.43 16.23 -2.47
C TYR A 22 3.10 15.78 -1.85
N ALA A 23 1.98 15.97 -2.55
CA ALA A 23 0.66 15.56 -2.10
C ALA A 23 0.13 14.47 -3.04
N PRO A 24 -0.58 13.45 -2.52
CA PRO A 24 -1.19 12.44 -3.37
C PRO A 24 -2.23 13.08 -4.29
N ASN A 25 -2.32 12.58 -5.52
CA ASN A 25 -3.26 13.04 -6.53
C ASN A 25 -4.62 12.32 -6.42
N ALA A 26 -4.61 11.02 -6.09
CA ALA A 26 -5.80 10.18 -6.10
C ALA A 26 -5.85 9.18 -4.93
N PHE A 27 -4.73 8.55 -4.57
CA PHE A 27 -4.67 7.51 -3.55
C PHE A 27 -3.86 7.98 -2.35
N SER A 28 -4.52 8.23 -1.22
CA SER A 28 -3.81 8.17 0.07
C SER A 28 -3.39 6.73 0.35
N ILE A 29 -2.23 6.51 0.96
CA ILE A 29 -1.72 5.21 1.36
C ILE A 29 -1.10 5.41 2.75
N GLY A 30 -1.68 4.75 3.73
CA GLY A 30 -1.35 4.98 5.12
C GLY A 30 -2.05 6.21 5.72
N PRO A 31 -1.65 6.61 6.93
CA PRO A 31 -2.42 7.48 7.79
C PRO A 31 -2.23 8.99 7.53
N TYR A 32 -1.11 9.44 6.96
CA TYR A 32 -0.80 10.87 6.91
C TYR A 32 -1.77 11.68 6.04
N HIS A 33 -2.28 11.07 4.97
CA HIS A 33 -3.28 11.67 4.06
C HIS A 33 -4.67 11.03 4.23
N TYR A 34 -4.90 10.32 5.33
CA TYR A 34 -6.18 9.69 5.59
C TYR A 34 -7.26 10.74 5.90
N GLY A 35 -8.45 10.56 5.34
CA GLY A 35 -9.59 11.44 5.58
C GLY A 35 -9.71 12.64 4.65
N GLU A 36 -8.68 12.96 3.85
CA GLU A 36 -8.73 14.11 2.93
C GLU A 36 -9.85 13.94 1.87
N GLU A 37 -10.72 14.94 1.76
CA GLU A 37 -11.97 14.87 0.97
C GLU A 37 -11.72 14.49 -0.50
N HIS A 38 -10.68 15.05 -1.11
CA HIS A 38 -10.36 14.81 -2.52
C HIS A 38 -9.82 13.40 -2.80
N LEU A 39 -9.43 12.63 -1.78
CA LEU A 39 -8.88 11.27 -1.90
C LEU A 39 -9.93 10.18 -1.56
N GLN A 40 -11.12 10.57 -1.12
CA GLN A 40 -12.17 9.63 -0.69
C GLN A 40 -12.68 8.72 -1.81
N ALA A 41 -12.64 9.19 -3.07
CA ALA A 41 -13.10 8.42 -4.21
C ALA A 41 -12.31 7.10 -4.37
N ALA A 42 -11.00 7.13 -4.12
CA ALA A 42 -10.12 5.97 -4.22
C ALA A 42 -10.40 4.89 -3.17
N GLN A 43 -11.02 5.24 -2.03
CA GLN A 43 -11.36 4.27 -0.98
C GLN A 43 -12.30 3.16 -1.49
N LYS A 44 -13.19 3.49 -2.44
CA LYS A 44 -14.07 2.50 -3.09
C LYS A 44 -13.28 1.52 -3.96
N VAL A 45 -12.24 1.99 -4.65
CA VAL A 45 -11.35 1.15 -5.46
C VAL A 45 -10.57 0.20 -4.56
N LYS A 46 -10.00 0.72 -3.46
CA LYS A 46 -9.29 -0.11 -2.48
C LYS A 46 -10.20 -1.18 -1.87
N LEU A 47 -11.44 -0.82 -1.53
CA LEU A 47 -12.41 -1.78 -1.01
C LEU A 47 -12.74 -2.87 -2.05
N LYS A 48 -12.92 -2.50 -3.33
CA LYS A 48 -13.11 -3.47 -4.41
C LYS A 48 -11.91 -4.43 -4.49
N TYR A 49 -10.69 -3.92 -4.39
CA TYR A 49 -9.48 -4.74 -4.40
C TYR A 49 -9.36 -5.67 -3.19
N LEU A 50 -9.70 -5.19 -1.99
CA LEU A 50 -9.76 -6.02 -0.80
C LEU A 50 -10.78 -7.16 -0.97
N LEU A 51 -11.98 -6.85 -1.48
CA LEU A 51 -13.03 -7.84 -1.72
C LEU A 51 -12.62 -8.87 -2.78
N ASP A 52 -12.03 -8.41 -3.89
CA ASP A 52 -11.49 -9.28 -4.94
C ASP A 52 -10.45 -10.26 -4.35
N LEU A 53 -9.53 -9.74 -3.54
CA LEU A 53 -8.48 -10.52 -2.90
C LEU A 53 -9.03 -11.60 -1.97
N ILE A 54 -9.91 -11.24 -1.01
CA ILE A 54 -10.41 -12.19 -0.03
C ILE A 54 -11.42 -13.18 -0.61
N SER A 55 -12.08 -12.83 -1.72
CA SER A 55 -13.03 -13.73 -2.41
C SER A 55 -12.38 -14.98 -2.99
N GLY A 56 -11.05 -15.00 -3.13
CA GLY A 56 -10.29 -16.19 -3.52
C GLY A 56 -10.16 -17.24 -2.41
N SER A 57 -10.52 -16.92 -1.16
CA SER A 57 -10.50 -17.87 -0.04
C SER A 57 -11.83 -18.60 0.10
N GLU A 58 -11.79 -19.84 0.60
CA GLU A 58 -13.00 -20.61 0.95
C GLU A 58 -13.86 -19.92 2.02
N ASP A 59 -13.24 -19.13 2.90
CA ASP A 59 -13.91 -18.36 3.96
C ASP A 59 -13.38 -16.91 4.01
N PRO A 60 -13.96 -16.00 3.19
CA PRO A 60 -13.53 -14.61 3.12
C PRO A 60 -13.67 -13.83 4.44
N GLU A 61 -14.67 -14.15 5.27
CA GLU A 61 -14.91 -13.47 6.54
C GLU A 61 -13.82 -13.82 7.55
N THR A 62 -13.53 -15.11 7.70
CA THR A 62 -12.42 -15.57 8.56
C THR A 62 -11.08 -15.05 8.05
N MET A 63 -10.87 -14.97 6.74
CA MET A 63 -9.67 -14.37 6.16
C MET A 63 -9.53 -12.90 6.57
N LEU A 64 -10.58 -12.08 6.42
CA LEU A 64 -10.56 -10.67 6.81
C LEU A 64 -10.28 -10.50 8.32
N MET A 65 -10.93 -11.30 9.16
CA MET A 65 -10.70 -11.27 10.61
C MET A 65 -9.26 -11.65 10.99
N THR A 66 -8.67 -12.60 10.26
CA THR A 66 -7.26 -12.99 10.44
C THR A 66 -6.32 -11.83 10.10
N LEU A 67 -6.56 -11.13 8.99
CA LEU A 67 -5.75 -9.97 8.56
C LEU A 67 -5.84 -8.82 9.58
N ILE A 68 -7.06 -8.51 10.05
CA ILE A 68 -7.29 -7.48 11.08
C ILE A 68 -6.58 -7.86 12.39
N GLY A 69 -6.74 -9.11 12.83
CA GLY A 69 -6.09 -9.61 14.05
C GLY A 69 -4.57 -9.48 13.98
N ALA A 70 -3.97 -9.92 12.88
CA ALA A 70 -2.53 -9.87 12.69
C ALA A 70 -1.99 -8.43 12.69
N VAL A 71 -2.63 -7.50 11.96
CA VAL A 71 -2.21 -6.09 11.96
C VAL A 71 -2.43 -5.45 13.33
N SER A 72 -3.49 -5.82 14.05
CA SER A 72 -3.74 -5.37 15.42
C SER A 72 -2.61 -5.79 16.37
N GLU A 73 -2.01 -6.97 16.21
CA GLU A 73 -0.86 -7.37 17.06
C GLU A 73 0.39 -6.53 16.83
N VAL A 74 0.59 -6.00 15.62
CA VAL A 74 1.79 -5.24 15.24
C VAL A 74 1.56 -3.73 15.13
N HIS A 75 0.33 -3.24 15.34
CA HIS A 75 -0.04 -1.86 15.05
C HIS A 75 0.85 -0.84 15.78
N GLN A 76 1.27 -1.10 17.02
CA GLN A 76 2.15 -0.17 17.73
C GLN A 76 3.53 -0.09 17.06
N LYS A 77 4.13 -1.23 16.66
CA LYS A 77 5.39 -1.25 15.93
C LYS A 77 5.26 -0.53 14.59
N ALA A 78 4.14 -0.74 13.89
CA ALA A 78 3.83 -0.04 12.65
C ALA A 78 3.70 1.48 12.88
N ARG A 79 3.10 1.89 14.00
CA ARG A 79 2.96 3.31 14.37
C ARG A 79 4.31 3.95 14.67
N ASP A 80 5.22 3.21 15.30
CA ASP A 80 6.56 3.68 15.63
C ASP A 80 7.46 3.90 14.39
N CYS A 81 7.08 3.35 13.23
CA CYS A 81 7.74 3.64 11.94
C CYS A 81 7.48 5.07 11.45
N TYR A 82 6.41 5.73 11.92
CA TYR A 82 6.09 7.10 11.55
C TYR A 82 6.85 8.09 12.43
N ALA A 83 7.55 9.03 11.78
CA ALA A 83 8.36 10.00 12.48
C ALA A 83 7.53 11.02 13.28
N ASP A 84 6.38 11.39 12.73
CA ASP A 84 5.43 12.32 13.32
C ASP A 84 4.29 11.57 14.01
N PRO A 85 3.76 12.07 15.15
CA PRO A 85 2.62 11.47 15.81
C PRO A 85 1.37 11.41 14.91
N ILE A 86 0.60 10.32 15.05
CA ILE A 86 -0.66 10.08 14.34
C ILE A 86 -1.81 10.14 15.35
N ASP A 87 -1.89 11.22 16.14
CA ASP A 87 -2.80 11.28 17.29
C ASP A 87 -4.27 11.46 16.90
N HIS A 88 -4.53 11.88 15.67
CA HIS A 88 -5.87 12.13 15.13
C HIS A 88 -6.62 10.84 14.72
N ILE A 89 -5.97 9.68 14.78
CA ILE A 89 -6.53 8.39 14.36
C ILE A 89 -6.55 7.43 15.56
N SER A 90 -7.69 6.79 15.84
CA SER A 90 -7.77 5.76 16.88
C SER A 90 -6.92 4.53 16.53
N ALA A 91 -6.59 3.67 17.50
CA ALA A 91 -5.85 2.43 17.22
C ALA A 91 -6.62 1.52 16.25
N ASP A 92 -7.92 1.34 16.48
CA ASP A 92 -8.78 0.51 15.62
C ASP A 92 -8.86 1.04 14.19
N GLU A 93 -8.95 2.36 14.04
CA GLU A 93 -9.00 2.99 12.73
C GLU A 93 -7.66 2.93 12.01
N PHE A 94 -6.56 3.08 12.74
CA PHE A 94 -5.21 2.87 12.22
C PHE A 94 -5.03 1.43 11.68
N VAL A 95 -5.49 0.42 12.41
CA VAL A 95 -5.48 -0.97 11.94
C VAL A 95 -6.29 -1.13 10.66
N LYS A 96 -7.50 -0.55 10.59
CA LYS A 96 -8.35 -0.62 9.39
C LYS A 96 -7.67 0.01 8.16
N ILE A 97 -7.02 1.16 8.34
CA ILE A 97 -6.27 1.84 7.27
C ILE A 97 -5.15 0.93 6.77
N LEU A 98 -4.34 0.39 7.67
CA LEU A 98 -3.22 -0.49 7.32
C LEU A 98 -3.67 -1.76 6.60
N VAL A 99 -4.75 -2.40 7.05
CA VAL A 99 -5.30 -3.59 6.39
C VAL A 99 -5.83 -3.25 5.00
N LEU A 100 -6.63 -2.19 4.87
CA LEU A 100 -7.22 -1.82 3.60
C LEU A 100 -6.14 -1.43 2.57
N ASP A 101 -5.22 -0.55 2.95
CA ASP A 101 -4.17 -0.06 2.07
C ASP A 101 -3.15 -1.14 1.76
N GLY A 102 -2.77 -1.97 2.74
CA GLY A 102 -1.86 -3.10 2.52
C GLY A 102 -2.44 -4.15 1.59
N CYS A 103 -3.71 -4.55 1.78
CA CYS A 103 -4.38 -5.49 0.89
C CYS A 103 -4.56 -4.91 -0.52
N PHE A 104 -4.87 -3.62 -0.62
CA PHE A 104 -4.94 -2.92 -1.90
C PHE A 104 -3.61 -3.00 -2.67
N LEU A 105 -2.49 -2.68 -2.00
CA LEU A 105 -1.16 -2.75 -2.61
C LEU A 105 -0.77 -4.17 -3.03
N ILE A 106 -1.00 -5.15 -2.17
CA ILE A 106 -0.69 -6.55 -2.48
C ILE A 106 -1.49 -7.02 -3.69
N GLU A 107 -2.80 -6.75 -3.72
CA GLU A 107 -3.64 -7.14 -4.85
C GLU A 107 -3.32 -6.36 -6.13
N LEU A 108 -2.94 -5.09 -6.02
CA LEU A 108 -2.42 -4.30 -7.15
C LEU A 108 -1.21 -4.97 -7.79
N PHE A 109 -0.22 -5.38 -6.98
CA PHE A 109 0.98 -6.01 -7.51
C PHE A 109 0.70 -7.42 -8.06
N ARG A 110 -0.17 -8.20 -7.42
CA ARG A 110 -0.63 -9.50 -7.94
C ARG A 110 -1.33 -9.36 -9.28
N LYS A 111 -2.28 -8.43 -9.40
CA LYS A 111 -2.97 -8.12 -10.67
C LYS A 111 -2.00 -7.59 -11.72
N ASN A 112 -0.96 -6.85 -11.33
CA ASN A 112 0.08 -6.44 -12.28
C ASN A 112 0.80 -7.65 -12.85
N ALA A 113 1.32 -8.53 -11.98
CA ALA A 113 2.05 -9.74 -12.34
C ALA A 113 1.22 -10.79 -13.09
N ASN A 114 -0.07 -10.92 -12.77
CA ASN A 114 -0.96 -11.88 -13.37
C ASN A 114 -2.21 -11.19 -13.94
N ARG A 115 -2.21 -10.98 -15.26
CA ARG A 115 -3.32 -10.34 -15.97
C ARG A 115 -4.65 -11.09 -15.85
N ASN A 116 -4.64 -12.40 -15.56
CA ASN A 116 -5.86 -13.18 -15.40
C ASN A 116 -6.65 -12.81 -14.13
N LEU A 117 -6.01 -12.12 -13.17
CA LEU A 117 -6.68 -11.59 -11.98
C LEU A 117 -7.40 -10.26 -12.27
N ARG A 118 -7.14 -9.62 -13.41
CA ARG A 118 -7.75 -8.35 -13.80
C ARG A 118 -9.15 -8.62 -14.34
N LYS A 119 -10.13 -7.88 -13.81
CA LYS A 119 -11.50 -7.85 -14.35
C LYS A 119 -11.59 -6.83 -15.48
N ASP A 120 -12.51 -7.02 -16.42
CA ASP A 120 -12.72 -6.10 -17.55
C ASP A 120 -13.08 -4.67 -17.11
N ASP A 121 -13.63 -4.52 -15.90
CA ASP A 121 -14.03 -3.25 -15.29
C ASP A 121 -13.02 -2.76 -14.22
N ASP A 122 -11.77 -3.22 -14.26
CA ASP A 122 -10.76 -2.82 -13.28
C ASP A 122 -10.31 -1.36 -13.52
N PRO A 123 -10.64 -0.41 -12.63
CA PRO A 123 -10.45 1.00 -12.88
C PRO A 123 -8.97 1.41 -12.98
N ILE A 124 -8.04 0.64 -12.42
CA ILE A 124 -6.62 0.99 -12.43
C ILE A 124 -5.98 0.60 -13.76
N PHE A 125 -6.35 -0.55 -14.32
CA PHE A 125 -5.74 -1.05 -15.56
C PHE A 125 -6.53 -0.69 -16.83
N THR A 126 -7.74 -0.15 -16.70
CA THR A 126 -8.59 0.23 -17.85
C THR A 126 -8.61 1.73 -18.13
N VAL A 127 -8.43 2.58 -17.12
CA VAL A 127 -8.42 4.04 -17.26
C VAL A 127 -7.02 4.52 -17.58
N SER A 128 -6.84 5.16 -18.74
CA SER A 128 -5.52 5.44 -19.31
C SER A 128 -4.62 6.40 -18.53
N CYS A 129 -5.15 7.14 -17.54
CA CYS A 129 -4.35 8.04 -16.69
C CYS A 129 -4.15 7.51 -15.26
N MET A 130 -4.80 6.39 -14.92
CA MET A 130 -4.82 5.89 -13.54
C MET A 130 -3.49 5.26 -13.11
N PRO A 131 -2.77 4.50 -13.97
CA PRO A 131 -1.44 3.99 -13.63
C PRO A 131 -0.44 5.10 -13.30
N GLU A 132 -0.46 6.21 -14.03
CA GLU A 132 0.47 7.33 -13.83
C GLU A 132 0.15 8.07 -12.52
N LEU A 133 -1.13 8.33 -12.25
CA LEU A 133 -1.58 8.95 -10.99
C LEU A 133 -1.20 8.08 -9.78
N LEU A 134 -1.46 6.78 -9.88
CA LEU A 134 -1.13 5.82 -8.83
C LEU A 134 0.39 5.68 -8.65
N GLY A 135 1.15 5.62 -9.74
CA GLY A 135 2.61 5.56 -9.70
C GLY A 135 3.23 6.75 -8.98
N HIS A 136 2.75 7.97 -9.25
CA HIS A 136 3.14 9.15 -8.49
C HIS A 136 2.85 8.99 -6.99
N ASP A 137 1.64 8.57 -6.64
CA ASP A 137 1.21 8.49 -5.24
C ASP A 137 1.95 7.40 -4.46
N LEU A 138 2.37 6.32 -5.13
CA LEU A 138 3.14 5.22 -4.54
C LEU A 138 4.57 5.60 -4.14
N ILE A 139 5.17 6.62 -4.78
CA ILE A 139 6.55 7.04 -4.49
C ILE A 139 6.64 8.18 -3.47
N LEU A 140 5.50 8.76 -3.07
CA LEU A 140 5.48 9.87 -2.13
C LEU A 140 5.91 9.42 -0.73
N LEU A 141 6.89 10.12 -0.15
CA LEU A 141 7.45 9.82 1.17
C LEU A 141 6.38 9.81 2.29
N GLU A 142 5.40 10.71 2.23
CA GLU A 142 4.33 10.81 3.22
C GLU A 142 3.23 9.76 3.02
N ASN A 143 3.22 9.07 1.88
CA ASN A 143 2.13 8.22 1.42
C ASN A 143 2.51 6.73 1.49
N GLN A 144 3.08 6.32 2.63
CA GLN A 144 3.65 4.99 2.81
C GLN A 144 3.00 4.25 3.98
N ILE A 145 3.04 2.92 3.89
CA ILE A 145 2.79 2.00 5.00
C ILE A 145 4.07 1.23 5.35
N PRO A 146 4.25 0.83 6.62
CA PRO A 146 5.47 0.13 7.02
C PRO A 146 5.61 -1.22 6.31
N TRP A 147 6.81 -1.54 5.84
CA TRP A 147 7.10 -2.80 5.14
C TRP A 147 6.72 -4.04 5.95
N LEU A 148 6.95 -4.01 7.27
CA LEU A 148 6.53 -5.07 8.20
C LEU A 148 5.04 -5.43 8.06
N VAL A 149 4.17 -4.44 7.84
CA VAL A 149 2.73 -4.65 7.68
C VAL A 149 2.44 -5.36 6.36
N LEU A 150 3.11 -4.92 5.29
CA LEU A 150 2.98 -5.52 3.96
C LEU A 150 3.45 -6.97 3.95
N GLU A 151 4.62 -7.27 4.52
CA GLU A 151 5.12 -8.65 4.62
C GLU A 151 4.17 -9.54 5.42
N LEU A 152 3.71 -9.05 6.58
CA LEU A 152 2.78 -9.79 7.44
C LEU A 152 1.48 -10.14 6.69
N LEU A 153 0.88 -9.15 6.02
CA LEU A 153 -0.34 -9.36 5.25
C LEU A 153 -0.08 -10.34 4.09
N PHE A 154 1.00 -10.15 3.35
CA PHE A 154 1.38 -10.97 2.21
C PHE A 154 1.55 -12.44 2.60
N ASP A 155 2.24 -12.73 3.70
CA ASP A 155 2.45 -14.09 4.19
C ASP A 155 1.14 -14.78 4.59
N ILE A 156 0.18 -14.04 5.14
CA ILE A 156 -1.15 -14.58 5.46
C ILE A 156 -1.93 -14.87 4.18
N ILE A 157 -1.94 -13.91 3.24
CA ILE A 157 -2.65 -14.01 1.97
C ILE A 157 -2.15 -15.20 1.17
N THR A 158 -0.84 -15.31 0.96
CA THR A 158 -0.22 -16.39 0.17
C THR A 158 -0.53 -17.76 0.74
N ARG A 159 -0.50 -17.92 2.08
CA ARG A 159 -0.88 -19.17 2.74
C ARG A 159 -2.36 -19.50 2.60
N LYS A 160 -3.24 -18.51 2.72
CA LYS A 160 -4.70 -18.69 2.69
C LYS A 160 -5.25 -18.94 1.29
N LEU A 161 -4.59 -18.43 0.26
CA LEU A 161 -4.97 -18.61 -1.14
C LEU A 161 -4.27 -19.80 -1.80
N GLU A 162 -3.42 -20.52 -1.06
CA GLU A 162 -2.55 -21.59 -1.59
C GLU A 162 -1.75 -21.17 -2.84
N ASP A 163 -1.48 -19.86 -2.96
CA ASP A 163 -0.91 -19.27 -4.16
C ASP A 163 0.63 -19.35 -4.14
N LEU A 164 1.13 -20.59 -4.14
CA LEU A 164 2.56 -20.91 -4.13
C LEU A 164 3.28 -20.47 -5.42
N SER A 165 2.53 -20.02 -6.43
CA SER A 165 3.06 -19.52 -7.70
C SER A 165 3.54 -18.08 -7.61
N VAL A 166 3.08 -17.34 -6.59
CA VAL A 166 3.48 -15.96 -6.35
C VAL A 166 4.86 -15.96 -5.68
N GLY A 167 5.81 -15.24 -6.29
CA GLY A 167 7.14 -15.03 -5.73
C GLY A 167 7.12 -14.21 -4.43
N SER A 168 8.24 -13.63 -4.03
CA SER A 168 8.24 -12.74 -2.86
C SER A 168 7.47 -11.44 -3.13
N LEU A 169 6.95 -10.81 -2.08
CA LEU A 169 6.36 -9.47 -2.17
C LEU A 169 7.32 -8.48 -2.85
N SER A 170 8.61 -8.50 -2.48
CA SER A 170 9.63 -7.64 -3.08
C SER A 170 9.76 -7.86 -4.59
N LEU A 171 9.62 -9.10 -5.07
CA LEU A 171 9.64 -9.41 -6.50
C LEU A 171 8.42 -8.86 -7.24
N LEU A 172 7.24 -8.94 -6.63
CA LEU A 172 6.02 -8.35 -7.20
C LEU A 172 6.12 -6.82 -7.32
N VAL A 173 6.67 -6.18 -6.29
CA VAL A 173 6.92 -4.73 -6.28
C VAL A 173 7.93 -4.37 -7.37
N LEU A 174 9.05 -5.10 -7.46
CA LEU A 174 10.05 -4.91 -8.51
C LEU A 174 9.42 -5.00 -9.90
N TYR A 175 8.61 -6.04 -10.13
CA TYR A 175 7.92 -6.23 -11.40
C TYR A 175 6.98 -5.07 -11.74
N TYR A 176 6.21 -4.59 -10.76
CA TYR A 176 5.36 -3.42 -10.92
C TYR A 176 6.16 -2.18 -11.32
N CYS A 177 7.25 -1.88 -10.60
CA CYS A 177 8.08 -0.71 -10.88
C CYS A 177 8.76 -0.76 -12.26
N CYS A 178 9.19 -1.95 -12.70
CA CYS A 178 9.73 -2.15 -14.04
C CYS A 178 8.68 -1.93 -15.14
N ASP A 179 7.45 -2.42 -14.94
CA ASP A 179 6.37 -2.31 -15.93
C ASP A 179 5.84 -0.89 -16.07
N THR A 180 5.72 -0.15 -14.97
CA THR A 180 5.17 1.20 -14.96
C THR A 180 6.19 2.28 -15.29
N GLY A 181 7.46 1.92 -15.54
CA GLY A 181 8.56 2.85 -15.79
C GLY A 181 8.75 3.88 -14.66
N THR A 182 8.22 3.59 -13.48
CA THR A 182 8.02 4.60 -12.44
C THR A 182 9.28 4.79 -11.61
N VAL A 183 10.17 3.78 -11.50
CA VAL A 183 11.16 3.77 -10.43
C VAL A 183 12.36 2.81 -10.60
N VAL A 184 13.56 3.19 -10.15
CA VAL A 184 14.63 2.27 -9.71
C VAL A 184 14.36 1.79 -8.28
N VAL A 185 14.19 0.48 -8.11
CA VAL A 185 13.93 -0.14 -6.81
C VAL A 185 15.24 -0.53 -6.13
N GLU A 186 15.53 0.06 -4.98
CA GLU A 186 16.54 -0.44 -4.03
C GLU A 186 15.81 -1.12 -2.88
N ILE A 187 16.09 -2.41 -2.66
CA ILE A 187 15.61 -3.17 -1.50
C ILE A 187 16.80 -3.41 -0.59
N ASP A 188 16.73 -2.82 0.60
CA ASP A 188 17.63 -3.13 1.71
C ASP A 188 16.84 -3.93 2.76
N ASP A 189 17.55 -4.56 3.71
CA ASP A 189 16.98 -5.42 4.78
C ASP A 189 15.87 -4.76 5.64
N VAL A 190 15.56 -3.47 5.43
CA VAL A 190 14.68 -2.67 6.28
C VAL A 190 13.64 -1.85 5.50
N ASN A 191 13.86 -1.53 4.21
CA ASN A 191 12.96 -0.65 3.44
C ASN A 191 12.95 -0.97 1.95
N LEU A 192 11.77 -0.81 1.35
CA LEU A 192 11.61 -0.59 -0.08
C LEU A 192 11.84 0.91 -0.37
N CYS A 193 12.90 1.25 -1.10
CA CYS A 193 13.11 2.62 -1.56
C CYS A 193 12.77 2.73 -3.05
N LEU A 194 11.82 3.60 -3.36
CA LEU A 194 11.41 3.89 -4.72
C LEU A 194 11.96 5.26 -5.17
N ARG A 195 12.90 5.31 -6.14
CA ARG A 195 13.38 6.55 -6.80
C ARG A 195 12.97 6.69 -8.28
N LEU A 196 12.52 7.86 -8.70
CA LEU A 196 12.29 8.18 -10.13
C LEU A 196 13.55 7.93 -10.98
N GLN A 197 13.37 7.47 -12.22
CA GLN A 197 14.44 7.35 -13.21
C GLN A 197 14.71 8.75 -13.79
N ASP A 198 15.96 9.23 -13.72
CA ASP A 198 16.39 10.53 -14.28
C ASP A 198 16.26 10.59 -15.81
#